data_AF-A0A0R2NIM2-F1
#
_entry.id   AF-A0A0R2NIM2-F1
#
_cell.length_a   1.000
_cell.length_b   1.000
_cell.length_c   1.000
_cell.angle_alpha   90.00
_cell.angle_beta   90.00
_cell.angle_gamma   90.00
#
_symmetry.space_group_name_H-M   'P 1'
#
loop_
_entity.id
_entity.type
_entity.pdbx_description
1 polymer ?
#
loop_
_entity_poly.entity_id
_entity_poly.type
_entity_poly.pdbx_seq_one_letter_code
_entity_poly.pdbx_strand_id
1 'polypeptide(L)' 'MKALRIIIPLIIAALLVFLTEFEHLTGVPLILAWVVGFLLAMGLTAYIEVKIRMQVMHDEDVKNDEK' A
#
# COMPACT_ATOMS: atom_id res chain seq x y z
N MET A 1 -11.62 -6.71 9.27
CA MET A 1 -11.01 -5.54 8.59
C MET A 1 -10.74 -5.81 7.10
N LYS A 2 -11.76 -6.19 6.31
CA LYS A 2 -11.60 -6.43 4.85
C LYS A 2 -11.88 -5.17 4.04
N ALA A 3 -12.87 -4.38 4.45
CA ALA A 3 -13.25 -3.13 3.79
C ALA A 3 -12.12 -2.09 3.81
N LEU A 4 -11.40 -1.94 4.94
CA LEU A 4 -10.32 -0.95 5.08
C LEU A 4 -9.16 -1.19 4.09
N ARG A 5 -8.86 -2.46 3.77
CA ARG A 5 -7.84 -2.84 2.77
C ARG A 5 -8.22 -2.46 1.33
N ILE A 6 -9.51 -2.27 1.05
CA ILE A 6 -10.01 -1.89 -0.28
C ILE A 6 -10.24 -0.38 -0.35
N ILE A 7 -10.79 0.20 0.72
CA ILE A 7 -11.12 1.63 0.79
C ILE A 7 -9.86 2.49 0.71
N ILE A 8 -8.77 2.11 1.39
CA ILE A 8 -7.51 2.88 1.37
C ILE A 8 -6.94 3.01 -0.06
N PRO A 9 -6.69 1.93 -0.82
CA PRO A 9 -6.20 2.06 -2.19
C PRO A 9 -7.19 2.76 -3.13
N LEU A 10 -8.50 2.62 -2.89
CA LEU A 10 -9.52 3.32 -3.67
C LEU A 10 -9.45 4.85 -3.48
N ILE A 11 -9.27 5.30 -2.24
CA ILE A 11 -9.13 6.74 -1.92
C ILE A 11 -7.83 7.30 -2.52
N ILE A 12 -6.73 6.55 -2.44
CA ILE A 12 -5.45 6.95 -3.03
C ILE A 12 -5.57 7.08 -4.55
N ALA A 13 -6.24 6.12 -5.21
CA ALA A 13 -6.48 6.17 -6.65
C ALA A 13 -7.35 7.38 -7.03
N ALA A 14 -8.42 7.65 -6.29
CA ALA A 14 -9.29 8.80 -6.53
C ALA A 14 -8.55 10.14 -6.37
N LEU A 15 -7.70 10.27 -5.35
CA LEU A 15 -6.86 11.46 -5.14
C LEU A 15 -5.85 11.67 -6.27
N LEU A 16 -5.21 10.60 -6.74
CA LEU A 16 -4.28 10.66 -7.86
C LEU A 16 -4.98 11.12 -9.13
N VAL A 17 -6.14 10.54 -9.46
CA VAL A 17 -6.95 10.93 -10.63
C VAL A 17 -7.36 12.40 -10.52
N PHE A 18 -7.86 12.82 -9.36
CA PHE A 18 -8.30 14.20 -9.13
C PHE A 18 -7.15 15.19 -9.32
N LEU A 19 -5.98 14.93 -8.74
CA LEU A 19 -4.78 15.77 -8.92
C LEU A 19 -4.31 15.81 -10.37
N THR A 20 -4.35 14.68 -11.08
CA THR A 20 -3.93 14.62 -12.48
C THR A 20 -4.85 15.36 -13.43
N GLU A 21 -6.17 15.33 -13.19
CA GLU A 21 -7.12 16.09 -14.00
C GLU A 21 -7.11 17.59 -13.68
N PHE A 22 -7.00 17.97 -12.39
CA PHE A 22 -7.06 19.36 -11.97
C PHE A 22 -5.83 20.19 -12.39
N GLU A 23 -4.66 19.56 -12.44
CA GLU A 23 -3.40 20.19 -12.88
C GLU A 23 -3.19 20.08 -14.41
N HIS A 24 -4.13 19.50 -15.17
CA HIS A 24 -3.97 19.17 -16.60
C HIS A 24 -2.62 18.50 -16.91
N LEU A 25 -2.18 17.61 -16.02
CA LEU A 25 -0.88 16.94 -16.15
C LEU A 25 -0.94 16.00 -17.34
N THR A 26 -0.42 16.46 -18.47
CA THR A 26 -0.30 15.69 -19.71
C THR A 26 1.17 15.37 -19.98
N GLY A 27 1.45 14.16 -20.46
CA GLY A 27 2.81 13.72 -20.77
C GLY A 27 3.64 13.32 -19.55
N VAL A 28 4.83 13.91 -19.41
CA VAL A 28 5.87 13.49 -18.44
C VAL A 28 5.43 13.54 -16.97
N PRO A 29 4.72 14.58 -16.48
CA PRO A 29 4.34 14.67 -15.07
C PRO A 29 3.34 13.58 -14.64
N LEU A 30 2.45 13.17 -15.54
CA LEU A 30 1.50 12.09 -15.31
C LEU A 30 2.22 10.76 -15.11
N ILE A 31 3.21 10.46 -15.96
CA ILE A 31 4.03 9.26 -15.86
C ILE A 31 4.78 9.24 -14.53
N LEU A 32 5.35 10.37 -14.12
CA LEU A 32 6.05 10.48 -12.84
C LEU A 32 5.11 10.26 -11.64
N ALA A 33 3.91 10.84 -11.65
CA ALA A 33 2.92 10.63 -10.59
C ALA A 33 2.50 9.15 -10.49
N TRP A 34 2.31 8.47 -11.62
CA TRP A 34 1.99 7.05 -11.68
C TRP A 34 3.15 6.17 -11.18
N VAL A 35 4.38 6.45 -11.60
CA VAL A 35 5.57 5.70 -11.15
C VAL A 35 5.77 5.87 -9.65
N VAL A 36 5.67 7.09 -9.14
CA VAL A 36 5.81 7.36 -7.70
C VAL A 36 4.68 6.67 -6.91
N GLY A 37 3.44 6.77 -7.38
CA GLY A 37 2.29 6.09 -6.77
C GLY A 37 2.46 4.57 -6.75
N PHE A 38 2.96 3.98 -7.84
CA PHE A 38 3.23 2.56 -7.94
C PHE A 38 4.33 2.09 -7.00
N LEU A 39 5.44 2.83 -6.90
CA LEU A 39 6.53 2.54 -5.98
C LEU A 39 6.07 2.61 -4.52
N LEU A 40 5.27 3.62 -4.16
CA LEU A 40 4.68 3.73 -2.83
C LEU A 40 3.76 2.54 -2.50
N ALA A 41 2.91 2.12 -3.45
CA ALA A 41 2.04 0.97 -3.27
C ALA A 41 2.82 -0.34 -3.06
N MET A 42 3.89 -0.55 -3.83
CA MET A 42 4.78 -1.71 -3.65
C MET A 42 5.48 -1.68 -2.30
N GLY A 43 6.06 -0.53 -1.93
CA GLY A 43 6.74 -0.37 -0.64
C GLY A 43 5.81 -0.63 0.54
N LEU A 44 4.58 -0.09 0.49
CA LEU A 44 3.57 -0.31 1.52
C LEU A 44 3.14 -1.78 1.60
N THR A 45 2.95 -2.44 0.45
CA THR A 45 2.62 -3.87 0.39
C THR A 45 3.73 -4.73 0.99
N ALA A 46 4.98 -4.48 0.61
CA ALA A 46 6.14 -5.20 1.14
C ALA A 46 6.28 -5.00 2.65
N TYR A 47 6.09 -3.77 3.14
CA TYR A 47 6.11 -3.48 4.57
C TYR A 47 5.01 -4.26 5.33
N ILE A 48 3.78 -4.27 4.80
CA ILE A 48 2.66 -5.01 5.40
C ILE A 48 2.97 -6.52 5.42
N GLU A 49 3.50 -7.06 4.33
CA GLU A 49 3.83 -8.48 4.23
C GLU A 49 4.92 -8.88 5.23
N VAL A 50 5.99 -8.09 5.33
CA VAL A 50 7.06 -8.30 6.30
C VAL A 50 6.53 -8.25 7.72
N LYS A 51 5.70 -7.25 8.05
CA LYS A 51 5.08 -7.13 9.38
C LYS A 51 4.22 -8.34 9.72
N ILE A 52 3.42 -8.83 8.77
CA ILE A 52 2.58 -10.03 8.96
C ILE A 52 3.47 -11.25 9.21
N ARG A 53 4.53 -11.43 8.41
CA ARG A 53 5.47 -12.55 8.60
C ARG A 53 6.14 -12.52 9.96
N MET A 54 6.56 -11.34 10.44
CA MET A 54 7.12 -11.21 11.80
C MET A 54 6.11 -11.52 12.90
N GLN A 55 4.86 -11.10 12.75
CA GLN A 55 3.80 -11.41 13.71
C GLN A 55 3.49 -12.90 13.75
N VAL A 56 3.47 -13.57 12.59
CA VAL A 56 3.26 -15.02 12.52
C VAL A 56 4.41 -15.77 13.19
N MET A 57 5.67 -15.37 12.96
CA MET A 57 6.82 -15.99 13.64
C MET A 57 6.76 -15.79 15.17
N HIS A 58 6.42 -14.57 15.62
CA HIS A 58 6.27 -14.31 17.05
C HIS A 58 5.14 -15.13 17.71
N ASP A 59 4.00 -15.25 17.03
CA ASP A 59 2.89 -16.08 17.52
C ASP A 59 3.25 -17.57 17.51
N GLU A 60 4.07 -18.04 16.58
CA GLU A 60 4.57 -19.42 16.55
C GLU A 60 5.58 -19.71 17.67
N ASP A 61 6.47 -18.76 17.98
CA ASP A 61 7.43 -18.86 19.08
C ASP A 61 6.72 -18.94 20.44
N VAL A 62 5.75 -18.04 20.69
CA VAL A 62 4.96 -18.02 21.93
C VAL A 62 4.17 -19.32 22.12
N LYS A 63 3.66 -19.91 21.03
CA LYS A 63 2.85 -21.13 21.08
C LYS A 63 3.68 -22.40 21.29
N ASN A 64 4.98 -22.36 21.02
CA ASN A 64 5.92 -23.44 21.30
C ASN A 64 6.43 -23.41 22.74
N ASP A 65 6.56 -22.23 23.36
CA ASP A 65 6.98 -22.10 24.77
C ASP A 65 5.87 -22.50 25.78
N GLU A 66 4.60 -22.52 25.39
CA GLU A 66 3.48 -22.98 26.22
C GLU A 66 3.25 -24.51 26.21
N LYS A 67 4.03 -25.29 25.44
CA LYS A 67 3.92 -26.75 25.33
C LYS A 67 5.02 -27.50 26.06
#